data_AF-A0AA46A7T8-F1
#
_entry.id   AF-A0AA46A7T8-F1
#
_cell.length_a   1.000
_cell.length_b   1.000
_cell.length_c   1.000
_cell.angle_alpha   90.00
_cell.angle_beta   90.00
_cell.angle_gamma   90.00
#
_symmetry.space_group_name_H-M   'P 1'
#
loop_
_entity.id
_entity.type
_entity.pdbx_description
1 polymer ?
#
loop_
_entity_poly.entity_id
_entity_poly.type
_entity_poly.pdbx_seq_one_letter_code
_entity_poly.pdbx_strand_id
1 'polypeptide(L)' 'MQVLLVGAGLSGAVIGRKLAEAGHSCRIIDS' A
#
# COMPACT_ATOMS: atom_id res chain seq x y z
N MET A 1 8.25 -7.99 -4.85
CA MET A 1 7.08 -7.62 -5.69
C MET A 1 6.90 -6.11 -5.61
N GLN A 2 6.56 -5.46 -6.72
CA GLN A 2 6.12 -4.05 -6.71
C GLN A 2 4.59 -4.00 -6.71
N VAL A 3 3.99 -3.27 -5.78
CA VAL A 3 2.54 -3.19 -5.60
C VAL A 3 2.11 -1.72 -5.64
N LEU A 4 1.17 -1.40 -6.53
CA LEU A 4 0.49 -0.11 -6.57
C LEU A 4 -0.88 -0.27 -5.90
N LEU A 5 -1.14 0.51 -4.86
CA LEU A 5 -2.45 0.63 -4.22
C LEU A 5 -3.10 1.93 -4.68
N VAL A 6 -4.36 1.86 -5.08
CA VAL A 6 -5.17 3.02 -5.44
C VAL A 6 -6.23 3.23 -4.36
N GLY A 7 -6.24 4.39 -3.74
CA GLY A 7 -7.03 4.71 -2.55
C GLY A 7 -6.18 4.71 -1.28
N ALA A 8 -5.93 5.87 -0.68
CA ALA A 8 -5.18 6.05 0.57
C ALA A 8 -6.08 6.17 1.83
N GLY A 9 -7.34 5.75 1.75
CA GLY A 9 -8.21 5.58 2.91
C GLY A 9 -7.68 4.55 3.91
N LEU A 10 -8.40 4.31 5.01
CA LEU A 10 -7.96 3.42 6.11
C LEU A 10 -7.48 2.05 5.61
N SER A 11 -8.27 1.42 4.74
CA SER A 11 -7.92 0.11 4.18
C SER A 11 -6.63 0.16 3.36
N GLY A 12 -6.47 1.15 2.48
CA GLY A 12 -5.28 1.30 1.64
C GLY A 12 -4.02 1.52 2.47
N ALA A 13 -4.11 2.36 3.51
CA ALA A 13 -3.02 2.60 4.45
C ALA A 13 -2.63 1.34 5.24
N VAL A 14 -3.60 0.62 5.80
CA VAL A 14 -3.34 -0.60 6.60
C VAL A 14 -2.79 -1.73 5.72
N ILE A 15 -3.37 -1.94 4.54
CA ILE A 15 -2.89 -2.97 3.60
C ILE A 15 -1.48 -2.62 3.12
N GLY A 16 -1.25 -1.38 2.69
CA GLY A 16 0.07 -0.93 2.23
C GLY A 16 1.14 -1.05 3.31
N ARG A 17 0.81 -0.76 4.57
CA ARG A 17 1.70 -0.99 5.71
C ARG A 17 2.07 -2.47 5.85
N LYS A 18 1.08 -3.37 5.89
CA LYS A 18 1.35 -4.82 6.02
C LYS A 18 2.20 -5.36 4.86
N LEU A 19 1.95 -4.89 3.65
CA LEU A 19 2.73 -5.27 2.48
C LEU A 19 4.18 -4.77 2.56
N ALA A 20 4.38 -3.53 3.03
CA ALA A 20 5.72 -2.98 3.25
C ALA A 20 6.48 -3.72 4.36
N GLU A 21 5.82 -4.04 5.48
CA GLU A 21 6.38 -4.84 6.59
C GLU A 21 6.80 -6.25 6.13
N ALA A 22 6.10 -6.82 5.14
CA ALA A 22 6.45 -8.10 4.51
C ALA A 22 7.58 -8.02 3.47
N GLY A 23 8.17 -6.83 3.26
CA GLY A 23 9.27 -6.61 2.32
C GLY A 23 8.82 -6.37 0.87
N HIS A 24 7.55 -6.03 0.63
CA HIS A 24 7.08 -5.63 -0.68
C HIS A 24 7.30 -4.13 -0.91
N SER A 25 7.75 -3.76 -2.11
CA SER A 25 7.87 -2.36 -2.50
C SER A 25 6.49 -1.87 -2.89
N CYS A 26 5.94 -0.95 -2.09
CA CYS A 26 4.56 -0.48 -2.23
C CYS A 26 4.53 1.01 -2.58
N ARG A 27 3.62 1.40 -3.46
CA ARG A 27 3.27 2.80 -3.69
C ARG A 27 1.76 2.95 -3.53
N ILE A 28 1.32 3.90 -2.72
CA ILE A 28 -0.10 4.23 -2.57
C ILE A 28 -0.34 5.55 -3.29
N ILE A 29 -1.38 5.62 -4.11
CA ILE A 29 -1.86 6.85 -4.75
C ILE A 29 -3.32 7.09 -4.37
N ASP A 30 -3.72 8.36 -4.30
CA ASP A 30 -5.07 8.82 -4.00
C ASP A 30 -5.42 9.99 -4.95
N SER A 31 -6.71 10.36 -5.06
CA SER A 31 -7.20 11.40 -5.97
C SER A 31 -6.73 12.81 -5.61
#